data_AF-A0AAF0VU76-F1
#
_entry.id   AF-A0AAF0VU76-F1
#
_cell.length_a   1.000
_cell.length_b   1.000
_cell.length_c   1.000
_cell.angle_alpha   90.00
_cell.angle_beta   90.00
_cell.angle_gamma   90.00
#
_symmetry.space_group_name_H-M   'P 1'
#
loop_
_entity.id
_entity.type
_entity.pdbx_description
1 polymer ?
#
loop_
_entity_poly.entity_id
_entity_poly.type
_entity_poly.pdbx_seq_one_letter_code
_entity_poly.pdbx_strand_id
1 'polypeptide(L)'
;MRLYSLCVAVSATTFAITGCSSGGDSGEPTSAPPTTTAASSETHTPAPGAVEVSPGGVTTAVGSDAESTEEEYSQACQAAKVWIDQQGGDRKSQVEAYLKQIQDPNTPPGPATYGTPWAQLSPARQAAAIVAVQAGADSLC
;
A
#
# COMPACT_ATOMS: atom_id res chain seq x y z
N MET A 1 -27.22 -41.91 4.18
CA MET A 1 -26.22 -42.91 4.60
C MET A 1 -25.16 -42.17 5.40
N ARG A 2 -24.94 -42.58 6.65
CA ARG A 2 -23.90 -42.09 7.57
C ARG A 2 -22.51 -42.56 7.08
N LEU A 3 -21.42 -41.84 7.37
CA LEU A 3 -20.31 -42.15 8.30
C LEU A 3 -19.12 -41.25 7.81
N TYR A 4 -18.20 -40.64 8.56
CA TYR A 4 -17.86 -40.56 9.99
C TYR A 4 -16.93 -39.35 10.26
N SER A 5 -16.97 -38.88 11.50
CA SER A 5 -16.10 -37.91 12.18
C SER A 5 -14.62 -38.33 12.30
N LEU A 6 -13.71 -37.37 12.57
CA LEU A 6 -12.91 -37.37 13.82
C LEU A 6 -12.14 -36.05 14.07
N CYS A 7 -12.06 -35.70 15.35
CA CYS A 7 -11.41 -34.55 16.00
C CYS A 7 -9.89 -34.70 16.18
N VAL A 8 -9.15 -33.58 16.28
CA VAL A 8 -7.90 -33.42 17.09
C VAL A 8 -7.74 -31.90 17.39
N ALA A 9 -8.03 -31.40 18.59
CA ALA A 9 -7.23 -31.27 19.83
C ALA A 9 -6.23 -30.07 19.87
N VAL A 10 -6.36 -29.29 20.95
CA VAL A 10 -5.74 -28.00 21.30
C VAL A 10 -4.28 -28.14 21.77
N SER A 11 -3.46 -27.10 21.59
CA SER A 11 -2.32 -26.81 22.49
C SER A 11 -2.05 -25.30 22.55
N ALA A 12 -2.25 -24.70 23.72
CA ALA A 12 -1.78 -23.37 24.08
C ALA A 12 -0.35 -23.47 24.64
N THR A 13 0.54 -22.53 24.33
CA THR A 13 1.82 -22.38 25.04
C THR A 13 2.22 -20.91 25.09
N THR A 14 2.18 -20.35 26.30
CA THR A 14 2.71 -19.04 26.67
C THR A 14 4.05 -19.25 27.37
N PHE A 15 5.10 -18.50 27.01
CA PHE A 15 6.29 -18.31 27.85
C PHE A 15 6.90 -16.91 27.64
N ALA A 16 7.64 -16.50 28.67
CA ALA A 16 7.76 -15.14 29.18
C ALA A 16 9.03 -14.36 28.77
N ILE A 17 8.92 -13.04 28.93
CA ILE A 17 9.92 -11.96 29.09
C ILE A 17 11.29 -12.33 29.68
N THR A 18 12.37 -11.72 29.15
CA THR A 18 13.44 -10.96 29.86
C THR A 18 14.57 -10.56 28.88
N GLY A 19 15.21 -9.39 29.09
CA GLY A 19 16.49 -9.06 28.44
C GLY A 19 16.84 -7.57 28.35
N CYS A 20 17.57 -7.08 29.36
CA CYS A 20 18.06 -5.70 29.58
C CYS A 20 19.43 -5.45 28.90
N SER A 21 19.70 -4.22 28.42
CA SER A 21 20.88 -3.42 28.85
C SER A 21 20.90 -2.03 28.18
N SER A 22 21.08 -0.99 29.01
CA SER A 22 21.46 0.36 28.57
C SER A 22 22.96 0.41 28.28
N GLY A 23 23.33 1.05 27.17
CA GLY A 23 24.68 1.54 26.90
C GLY A 23 24.58 2.89 26.22
N GLY A 24 24.83 3.96 26.97
CA GLY A 24 25.09 5.28 26.40
C GLY A 24 26.60 5.47 26.28
N ASP A 25 27.06 5.89 25.11
CA ASP A 25 28.32 6.59 24.94
C ASP A 25 28.15 7.65 23.85
N SER A 26 28.69 8.82 24.13
CA SER A 26 28.55 10.05 23.35
C SER A 26 29.67 10.16 22.32
N GLY A 27 29.33 10.51 21.07
CA GLY A 27 30.32 10.86 20.05
C GLY A 27 29.66 11.32 18.75
N GLU A 28 29.42 12.63 18.63
CA GLU A 28 29.21 13.34 17.35
C GLU A 28 30.61 13.79 16.82
N PRO A 29 30.88 14.04 15.51
CA PRO A 29 29.95 14.37 14.42
C PRO A 29 30.15 13.66 13.07
N THR A 30 29.08 13.76 12.27
CA THR A 30 29.03 13.80 10.81
C THR A 30 29.46 12.54 10.04
N SER A 31 28.45 11.81 9.60
CA SER A 31 28.42 11.30 8.23
C SER A 31 26.95 11.27 7.83
N ALA A 32 26.57 12.12 6.87
CA ALA A 32 25.22 12.11 6.33
C ALA A 32 24.93 10.69 5.80
N PRO A 33 23.88 9.99 6.29
CA PRO A 33 23.50 8.76 5.65
C PRO A 33 23.06 9.11 4.21
N PRO A 34 23.28 8.23 3.21
CA PRO A 34 22.46 8.33 2.01
C PRO A 34 21.01 8.36 2.50
N THR A 35 20.20 9.26 1.94
CA THR A 35 18.74 9.22 2.05
C THR A 35 18.28 7.89 1.48
N THR A 36 18.37 6.84 2.31
CA THR A 36 17.51 5.68 2.19
C THR A 36 16.13 6.25 2.49
N THR A 37 15.38 6.58 1.44
CA THR A 37 13.94 6.61 1.52
C THR A 37 13.55 5.22 2.00
N ALA A 38 13.46 5.06 3.32
CA ALA A 38 12.73 3.96 3.89
C ALA A 38 11.35 4.03 3.23
N ALA A 39 10.95 2.92 2.61
CA ALA A 39 9.57 2.72 2.24
C ALA A 39 8.77 2.65 3.55
N SER A 40 8.50 3.82 4.13
CA SER A 40 7.59 3.97 5.25
C SER A 40 6.21 3.67 4.68
N SER A 41 5.68 2.51 5.03
CA SER A 41 4.30 2.11 4.80
C SER A 41 3.30 2.93 5.65
N GLU A 42 3.64 4.18 5.96
CA GLU A 42 2.72 5.16 6.52
C GLU A 42 2.14 5.96 5.36
N THR A 43 0.86 6.33 5.45
CA THR A 43 0.20 7.20 4.47
C THR A 43 0.87 8.57 4.48
N HIS A 44 1.96 8.69 3.73
CA HIS A 44 2.70 9.92 3.52
C HIS A 44 1.95 10.76 2.49
N THR A 45 1.52 11.94 2.89
CA THR A 45 0.98 12.94 1.97
C THR A 45 2.11 13.88 1.56
N PRO A 46 2.47 13.96 0.27
CA PRO A 46 3.49 14.90 -0.21
C PRO A 46 3.11 16.35 0.05
N ALA A 47 4.08 17.25 -0.05
CA ALA A 47 3.79 18.68 -0.01
C ALA A 47 2.73 19.08 -1.07
N PRO A 48 1.85 20.06 -0.80
CA PRO A 48 0.82 20.46 -1.76
C PRO A 48 1.39 20.76 -3.16
N GLY A 49 0.81 20.14 -4.19
CA GLY A 49 1.24 20.23 -5.58
C GLY A 49 2.44 19.35 -5.95
N ALA A 50 3.08 18.67 -5.01
CA ALA A 50 4.18 17.74 -5.31
C ALA A 50 3.64 16.43 -5.92
N VAL A 51 4.44 15.83 -6.79
CA VAL A 51 4.20 14.47 -7.32
C VAL A 51 5.44 13.66 -7.03
N GLU A 52 5.27 12.56 -6.29
CA GLU A 52 6.35 11.65 -5.98
C GLU A 52 6.30 10.47 -6.92
N VAL A 53 7.46 10.14 -7.49
CA VAL A 53 7.62 9.09 -8.50
C VAL A 53 8.68 8.11 -8.01
N SER A 54 8.37 6.81 -8.07
CA SER A 54 9.31 5.76 -7.73
C SER A 54 10.47 5.72 -8.74
N PRO A 55 11.61 5.07 -8.42
CA PRO A 55 12.67 4.79 -9.40
C PRO A 55 12.18 4.06 -10.66
N GLY A 56 11.06 3.32 -10.56
CA GLY A 56 10.40 2.63 -11.67
C GLY A 56 9.54 3.53 -12.57
N GLY A 57 9.48 4.84 -12.29
CA GLY A 57 8.70 5.82 -13.04
C GLY A 57 7.21 5.84 -12.67
N VAL A 58 6.83 5.23 -11.56
CA VAL A 58 5.42 5.10 -11.13
C VAL A 58 5.10 6.24 -10.18
N THR A 59 3.99 6.95 -10.43
CA THR A 59 3.49 7.95 -9.48
C THR A 59 2.98 7.22 -8.23
N THR A 60 3.61 7.43 -7.08
CA THR A 60 3.28 6.73 -5.83
C THR A 60 2.60 7.61 -4.80
N ALA A 61 2.67 8.94 -4.98
CA ALA A 61 1.91 9.88 -4.18
C ALA A 61 1.72 11.20 -4.95
N VAL A 62 0.60 11.88 -4.67
CA VAL A 62 0.27 13.20 -5.22
C VAL A 62 -0.14 14.08 -4.04
N GLY A 63 0.49 15.24 -3.91
CA GLY A 63 0.21 16.24 -2.88
C GLY A 63 -1.07 17.01 -3.17
N SER A 64 -2.19 16.31 -3.21
CA SER A 64 -3.54 16.85 -3.34
C SER A 64 -4.43 16.10 -2.36
N ASP A 65 -5.49 16.76 -1.90
CA ASP A 65 -6.53 16.06 -1.14
C ASP A 65 -7.15 14.97 -2.03
N ALA A 66 -7.33 13.78 -1.47
CA ALA A 66 -7.93 12.66 -2.16
C ALA A 66 -9.44 12.92 -2.33
N GLU A 67 -9.91 12.98 -3.57
CA GLU A 67 -11.33 13.17 -3.90
C GLU A 67 -11.90 11.99 -4.71
N SER A 68 -12.90 11.33 -4.14
CA SER A 68 -13.77 10.34 -4.79
C SER A 68 -15.09 10.26 -4.03
N THR A 69 -16.15 9.71 -4.64
CA THR A 69 -17.29 9.27 -3.83
C THR A 69 -16.92 8.06 -2.97
N GLU A 70 -17.75 7.74 -1.98
CA GLU A 70 -17.55 6.56 -1.13
C GLU A 70 -17.62 5.26 -1.93
N GLU A 71 -18.53 5.17 -2.90
CA GLU A 71 -18.69 4.00 -3.77
C GLU A 71 -17.49 3.84 -4.71
N GLU A 72 -17.01 4.95 -5.28
CA GLU A 72 -15.82 4.97 -6.13
C GLU A 72 -14.58 4.54 -5.35
N TYR A 73 -14.39 5.06 -4.14
CA TYR A 73 -13.31 4.64 -3.25
C TYR A 73 -13.37 3.14 -2.96
N SER A 74 -14.54 2.65 -2.55
CA SER A 74 -14.76 1.24 -2.21
C SER A 74 -14.48 0.32 -3.39
N GLN A 75 -14.92 0.70 -4.59
CA GLN A 75 -14.66 -0.07 -5.81
C GLN A 75 -13.18 -0.07 -6.20
N ALA A 76 -12.51 1.08 -6.12
CA ALA A 76 -11.09 1.20 -6.42
C ALA A 76 -10.24 0.37 -5.44
N CYS A 77 -10.56 0.45 -4.15
CA CYS A 77 -9.90 -0.33 -3.10
C CYS A 77 -10.10 -1.84 -3.33
N GLN A 78 -11.35 -2.25 -3.59
CA GLN A 78 -11.66 -3.66 -3.82
C GLN A 78 -10.98 -4.19 -5.09
N ALA A 79 -10.92 -3.40 -6.17
CA ALA A 79 -10.20 -3.77 -7.39
C ALA A 79 -8.70 -3.96 -7.13
N ALA A 80 -8.08 -3.05 -6.37
CA ALA A 80 -6.69 -3.17 -5.95
C ALA A 80 -6.46 -4.41 -5.08
N LYS A 81 -7.29 -4.63 -4.07
CA LYS A 81 -7.23 -5.80 -3.19
C LYS A 81 -7.30 -7.10 -3.99
N VAL A 82 -8.28 -7.23 -4.89
CA VAL A 82 -8.44 -8.42 -5.73
C VAL A 82 -7.21 -8.67 -6.60
N TRP A 83 -6.66 -7.63 -7.23
CA TRP A 83 -5.46 -7.78 -8.05
C TRP A 83 -4.24 -8.17 -7.22
N ILE A 84 -4.04 -7.54 -6.06
CA ILE A 84 -2.92 -7.83 -5.14
C ILE A 84 -3.01 -9.27 -4.63
N ASP A 85 -4.22 -9.73 -4.28
CA ASP A 85 -4.47 -11.09 -3.80
C ASP A 85 -4.11 -12.15 -4.87
N GLN A 86 -4.22 -11.80 -6.15
CA GLN A 86 -3.86 -12.68 -7.26
C GLN A 86 -2.34 -12.79 -7.49
N GLN A 87 -1.54 -11.80 -7.08
CA GLN A 87 -0.09 -11.84 -7.28
C GLN A 87 0.60 -12.81 -6.30
N GLY A 88 0.00 -13.02 -5.13
CA GLY A 88 0.63 -13.74 -4.02
C GLY A 88 1.82 -12.97 -3.41
N GLY A 89 2.50 -13.60 -2.45
CA GLY A 89 3.61 -12.99 -1.73
C GLY A 89 3.17 -11.89 -0.75
N ASP A 90 4.09 -10.97 -0.45
CA ASP A 90 3.82 -9.83 0.43
C ASP A 90 2.93 -8.79 -0.29
N ARG A 91 1.80 -8.44 0.32
CA ARG A 91 0.81 -7.53 -0.29
C ARG A 91 1.38 -6.14 -0.57
N LYS A 92 2.20 -5.62 0.34
CA LYS A 92 2.76 -4.26 0.24
C LYS A 92 3.77 -4.15 -0.89
N SER A 93 4.52 -5.23 -1.15
CA SER A 93 5.42 -5.30 -2.29
C SER A 93 4.72 -5.19 -3.65
N GLN A 94 3.40 -5.42 -3.71
CA GLN A 94 2.61 -5.39 -4.95
C GLN A 94 2.04 -4.00 -5.30
N VAL A 95 2.09 -3.03 -4.37
CA VAL A 95 1.49 -1.70 -4.56
C VAL A 95 2.05 -0.99 -5.79
N GLU A 96 3.37 -0.92 -5.92
CA GLU A 96 4.01 -0.23 -7.05
C GLU A 96 3.70 -0.92 -8.39
N ALA A 97 3.64 -2.26 -8.40
CA ALA A 97 3.31 -3.01 -9.60
C ALA A 97 1.86 -2.76 -10.06
N TYR A 98 0.90 -2.67 -9.14
CA TYR A 98 -0.47 -2.33 -9.48
C TYR A 98 -0.61 -0.87 -9.94
N LEU A 99 0.03 0.06 -9.23
CA LEU A 99 0.07 1.47 -9.62
C LEU A 99 0.67 1.63 -11.02
N LYS A 100 1.74 0.90 -11.34
CA LYS A 100 2.32 0.87 -12.68
C LYS A 100 1.31 0.43 -13.74
N GLN A 101 0.56 -0.64 -13.47
CA GLN A 101 -0.42 -1.15 -14.41
C GLN A 101 -1.51 -0.12 -14.69
N ILE A 102 -2.12 0.47 -13.66
CA ILE A 102 -3.23 1.43 -13.85
C ILE A 102 -2.78 2.76 -14.47
N GLN A 103 -1.47 3.06 -14.38
CA GLN A 103 -0.84 4.24 -14.99
C GLN A 103 -0.41 4.04 -16.44
N ASP A 104 -0.33 2.78 -16.91
CA ASP A 104 0.06 2.49 -18.30
C ASP A 104 -0.98 3.08 -19.28
N PRO A 105 -0.57 3.85 -20.29
CA PRO A 105 -1.49 4.46 -21.25
C PRO A 105 -2.27 3.45 -22.10
N ASN A 106 -1.84 2.19 -22.14
CA ASN A 106 -2.51 1.10 -22.85
C ASN A 106 -3.46 0.31 -21.94
N THR A 107 -3.44 0.54 -20.62
CA THR A 107 -4.39 -0.09 -19.71
C THR A 107 -5.77 0.55 -19.89
N PRO A 108 -6.81 -0.24 -20.22
CA PRO A 108 -8.17 0.28 -20.30
C PRO A 108 -8.60 0.86 -18.95
N PRO A 109 -9.36 1.97 -18.94
CA PRO A 109 -9.90 2.53 -17.71
C PRO A 109 -10.76 1.52 -16.96
N GLY A 110 -10.65 1.52 -15.63
CA GLY A 110 -11.37 0.57 -14.78
C GLY A 110 -11.74 1.16 -13.42
N PRO A 111 -12.25 0.34 -12.50
CA PRO A 111 -12.69 0.81 -11.18
C PRO A 111 -11.58 1.52 -10.39
N ALA A 112 -10.34 1.05 -10.48
CA ALA A 112 -9.18 1.67 -9.82
C ALA A 112 -8.87 3.10 -10.29
N THR A 113 -9.39 3.50 -11.46
CA THR A 113 -9.23 4.85 -12.02
C THR A 113 -10.59 5.49 -12.34
N TYR A 114 -11.66 5.05 -11.66
CA TYR A 114 -13.01 5.61 -11.80
C TYR A 114 -13.53 5.62 -13.24
N GLY A 115 -13.14 4.62 -14.05
CA GLY A 115 -13.51 4.54 -15.46
C GLY A 115 -12.85 5.59 -16.37
N THR A 116 -11.85 6.32 -15.87
CA THR A 116 -11.10 7.34 -16.62
C THR A 116 -9.64 6.91 -16.81
N PRO A 117 -9.00 7.15 -17.96
CA PRO A 117 -7.57 6.89 -18.12
C PRO A 117 -6.76 7.68 -17.07
N TRP A 118 -5.70 7.08 -16.51
CA TRP A 118 -4.89 7.74 -15.48
C TRP A 118 -4.43 9.16 -15.85
N ALA A 119 -3.98 9.34 -17.09
CA ALA A 119 -3.49 10.62 -17.60
C ALA A 119 -4.58 11.72 -17.70
N GLN A 120 -5.85 11.36 -17.58
CA GLN A 120 -6.99 12.28 -17.62
C GLN A 120 -7.59 12.55 -16.24
N LEU A 121 -7.10 11.87 -15.18
CA LEU A 121 -7.51 12.14 -13.82
C LEU A 121 -6.97 13.50 -13.34
N SER A 122 -7.76 14.22 -12.55
CA SER A 122 -7.23 15.36 -11.80
C SER A 122 -6.23 14.90 -10.73
N PRO A 123 -5.34 15.77 -10.23
CA PRO A 123 -4.44 15.42 -9.13
C PRO A 123 -5.16 14.85 -7.90
N ALA A 124 -6.32 15.40 -7.54
CA ALA A 124 -7.14 14.93 -6.43
C ALA A 124 -7.69 13.51 -6.64
N ARG A 125 -8.10 13.19 -7.88
CA ARG A 125 -8.53 11.84 -8.27
C ARG A 125 -7.35 10.87 -8.30
N GLN A 126 -6.17 11.28 -8.75
CA GLN A 126 -4.96 10.45 -8.72
C GLN A 126 -4.56 10.12 -7.28
N ALA A 127 -4.60 11.11 -6.38
CA ALA A 127 -4.37 10.92 -4.95
C ALA A 127 -5.37 9.90 -4.36
N ALA A 128 -6.67 10.04 -4.66
CA ALA A 128 -7.69 9.08 -4.20
C ALA A 128 -7.47 7.66 -4.70
N ALA A 129 -7.07 7.49 -5.97
CA ALA A 129 -6.76 6.17 -6.52
C ALA A 129 -5.55 5.53 -5.82
N ILE A 130 -4.49 6.31 -5.56
CA ILE A 130 -3.31 5.84 -4.84
C ILE A 130 -3.65 5.41 -3.41
N VAL A 131 -4.44 6.22 -2.69
CA VAL A 131 -4.89 5.90 -1.33
C VAL A 131 -5.73 4.61 -1.33
N ALA A 132 -6.65 4.47 -2.27
CA ALA A 132 -7.45 3.25 -2.42
C ALA A 132 -6.59 2.01 -2.70
N VAL A 133 -5.53 2.14 -3.51
CA VAL A 133 -4.57 1.04 -3.75
C VAL A 133 -3.81 0.66 -2.48
N GLN A 134 -3.34 1.65 -1.72
CA GLN A 134 -2.65 1.42 -0.46
C GLN A 134 -3.57 0.70 0.54
N ALA A 135 -4.82 1.14 0.68
CA ALA A 135 -5.83 0.49 1.51
C ALA A 135 -6.15 -0.95 1.03
N GLY A 136 -6.22 -1.18 -0.28
CA GLY A 136 -6.38 -2.52 -0.85
C GLY A 136 -5.22 -3.46 -0.50
N ALA A 137 -4.00 -2.93 -0.46
CA ALA A 137 -2.82 -3.67 0.01
C ALA A 137 -2.88 -3.96 1.52
N ASP A 138 -3.44 -3.06 2.32
CA ASP A 138 -3.68 -3.25 3.76
C ASP A 138 -4.86 -4.16 4.08
N SER A 139 -5.71 -4.49 3.10
CA SER A 139 -7.04 -5.09 3.34
C SER A 139 -7.94 -4.22 4.22
N LEU A 140 -7.90 -2.90 4.01
CA LEU A 140 -8.71 -1.90 4.70
C LEU A 140 -9.72 -1.22 3.75
N CYS A 141 -10.23 -2.00 2.79
CA CYS A 141 -11.51 -1.72 2.16
C CYS A 141 -12.61 -2.08 3.18
#